data_AF-A0A662TB47-F1
#
_entry.id   AF-A0A662TB47-F1
#
_cell.length_a   1.000
_cell.length_b   1.000
_cell.length_c   1.000
_cell.angle_alpha   90.00
_cell.angle_beta   90.00
_cell.angle_gamma   90.00
#
_symmetry.space_group_name_H-M   'P 1'
#
loop_
_entity.id
_entity.type
_entity.pdbx_description
1 polymer ?
#
loop_
_entity_poly.entity_id
_entity_poly.type
_entity_poly.pdbx_seq_one_letter_code
_entity_poly.pdbx_strand_id
1 'polypeptide(L)'
;MDNRILGYIIDRFNLSRDDVLDPSSYRHGEHKMEYYLSKVDDADILVYYELAPGIISAGVAKEIRHALRKGKKVYKVTLEKKPRLMEVKEIREEALTVNETRYINEVALQYKIPIEKITGKYLEIRKRYRELANREALILATAELIEEESEGLITVKYILKRKLPKQYKIDTRKLMAKIGLIKLDKRGRRIYTEEERIKAVKLAEKHGNIKIAAKILGIPESTLRKWIRNKDKILKKWDIKPTKELAYVIGAILSDGSVYRTKDYHYRIELYVKDLEYALEFWKAISKVLNKRYKKPFKTKDGRWRAEYSSKKLYTFLKSKKLDKLKPYIEYNKNTVRYFLRALYDGDGCNYRSKQILLVNSNLELLNYVRYLLKNYFGVTAKGPYLHTRAG
;
A
#
# COMPACT_ATOMS: atom_id res chain seq x y z
N MET A 1 3.05 -21.69 36.12
CA MET A 1 1.70 -22.10 35.66
C MET A 1 0.63 -21.14 36.20
N ASP A 2 -0.48 -20.91 35.48
CA ASP A 2 -1.65 -20.16 36.00
C ASP A 2 -2.31 -20.95 37.14
N ASN A 3 -2.53 -20.31 38.30
CA ASN A 3 -3.11 -20.95 39.48
C ASN A 3 -4.47 -21.61 39.22
N ARG A 4 -5.24 -21.12 38.23
CA ARG A 4 -6.53 -21.71 37.83
C ARG A 4 -6.36 -23.06 37.14
N ILE A 5 -5.33 -23.19 36.28
CA ILE A 5 -5.02 -24.43 35.56
C ILE A 5 -4.53 -25.47 36.56
N LEU A 6 -3.65 -25.04 37.45
CA LEU A 6 -3.11 -25.88 38.49
C LEU A 6 -4.20 -26.44 39.41
N GLY A 7 -5.09 -25.58 39.93
CA GLY A 7 -6.21 -26.04 40.77
C GLY A 7 -7.08 -27.05 40.04
N TYR A 8 -7.38 -26.79 38.76
CA TYR A 8 -8.14 -27.74 37.93
C TYR A 8 -7.43 -29.09 37.75
N ILE A 9 -6.11 -29.12 37.57
CA ILE A 9 -5.33 -30.37 37.45
C ILE A 9 -5.37 -31.16 38.76
N ILE A 10 -5.15 -30.47 39.89
CA ILE A 10 -5.19 -31.06 41.24
C ILE A 10 -6.54 -31.73 41.48
N ASP A 11 -7.63 -31.00 41.26
CA ASP A 11 -8.99 -31.50 41.45
C ASP A 11 -9.31 -32.67 40.51
N ARG A 12 -8.91 -32.58 39.24
CA ARG A 12 -9.28 -33.57 38.22
C ARG A 12 -8.58 -34.91 38.41
N PHE A 13 -7.34 -34.90 38.89
CA PHE A 13 -6.55 -36.11 39.14
C PHE A 13 -6.55 -36.53 40.61
N ASN A 14 -7.26 -35.81 41.49
CA ASN A 14 -7.30 -36.04 42.93
C ASN A 14 -5.88 -36.07 43.54
N LEU A 15 -5.08 -35.06 43.19
CA LEU A 15 -3.70 -34.89 43.61
C LEU A 15 -3.59 -33.89 44.77
N SER A 16 -2.43 -33.85 45.41
CA SER A 16 -2.05 -32.81 46.36
C SER A 16 -1.15 -31.74 45.72
N ARG A 17 -0.82 -30.73 46.55
CA ARG A 17 0.20 -29.69 46.30
C ARG A 17 1.44 -30.22 45.57
N ASP A 18 2.02 -31.17 46.27
CA ASP A 18 3.40 -31.61 46.11
C ASP A 18 3.55 -32.67 45.02
N ASP A 19 2.43 -33.25 44.57
CA ASP A 19 2.37 -34.20 43.46
C ASP A 19 2.52 -33.51 42.08
N VAL A 20 2.42 -32.18 42.03
CA VAL A 20 2.47 -31.41 40.78
C VAL A 20 3.78 -30.64 40.64
N LEU A 21 4.66 -31.14 39.77
CA LEU A 21 5.89 -30.46 39.39
C LEU A 21 5.67 -29.53 38.18
N ASP A 22 5.88 -28.22 38.36
CA ASP A 22 6.04 -27.27 37.24
C ASP A 22 7.53 -27.07 36.99
N PRO A 23 8.16 -27.79 36.03
CA PRO A 23 9.60 -27.68 35.87
C PRO A 23 10.01 -26.31 35.31
N SER A 24 9.07 -25.53 34.76
CA SER A 24 9.33 -24.17 34.26
C SER A 24 9.58 -23.14 35.37
N SER A 25 9.25 -23.46 36.62
CA SER A 25 9.54 -22.58 37.78
C SER A 25 11.00 -22.62 38.24
N TYR A 26 11.83 -23.53 37.71
CA TYR A 26 13.23 -23.69 38.10
C TYR A 26 14.18 -23.06 37.06
N ARG A 27 15.02 -22.09 37.47
CA ARG A 27 16.04 -21.48 36.60
C ARG A 27 17.31 -22.34 36.61
N HIS A 28 17.65 -22.97 35.48
CA HIS A 28 18.90 -23.74 35.34
C HIS A 28 19.82 -23.26 34.20
N GLY A 29 21.12 -23.58 34.31
CA GLY A 29 22.21 -23.32 33.37
C GLY A 29 22.25 -24.29 32.16
N GLU A 30 23.43 -24.58 31.61
CA GLU A 30 23.65 -25.11 30.25
C GLU A 30 23.09 -26.52 29.90
N HIS A 31 22.54 -27.30 30.85
CA HIS A 31 21.98 -28.65 30.60
C HIS A 31 20.44 -28.75 30.74
N LYS A 32 19.71 -27.78 30.17
CA LYS A 32 18.25 -27.66 30.38
C LYS A 32 17.43 -28.88 29.95
N MET A 33 17.68 -29.44 28.76
CA MET A 33 16.74 -30.43 28.19
C MET A 33 16.84 -31.80 28.86
N GLU A 34 18.04 -32.27 29.18
CA GLU A 34 18.24 -33.57 29.86
C GLU A 34 17.55 -33.60 31.23
N TYR A 35 17.62 -32.48 31.96
CA TYR A 35 16.88 -32.30 33.20
C TYR A 35 15.36 -32.38 33.00
N TYR A 36 14.79 -31.66 32.03
CA TYR A 36 13.35 -31.75 31.78
C TYR A 36 12.92 -33.17 31.40
N LEU A 37 13.73 -33.89 30.61
CA LEU A 37 13.45 -35.28 30.25
C LEU A 37 13.55 -36.23 31.46
N SER A 38 14.49 -36.03 32.38
CA SER A 38 14.53 -36.84 33.61
C SER A 38 13.32 -36.59 34.50
N LYS A 39 12.80 -35.35 34.56
CA LYS A 39 11.53 -35.05 35.24
C LYS A 39 10.32 -35.67 34.58
N VAL A 40 10.34 -35.77 33.25
CA VAL A 40 9.34 -36.58 32.55
C VAL A 40 9.49 -38.06 32.92
N ASP A 41 10.71 -38.58 33.08
CA ASP A 41 10.96 -39.97 33.50
C ASP A 41 10.51 -40.27 34.94
N ASP A 42 10.59 -39.28 35.84
CA ASP A 42 10.13 -39.40 37.23
C ASP A 42 8.58 -39.34 37.36
N ALA A 43 7.88 -38.70 36.40
CA ALA A 43 6.44 -38.44 36.49
C ALA A 43 5.54 -39.52 35.84
N ASP A 44 4.38 -39.82 36.43
CA ASP A 44 3.40 -40.74 35.83
C ASP A 44 2.62 -40.12 34.67
N ILE A 45 2.35 -38.82 34.77
CA ILE A 45 1.51 -38.05 33.85
C ILE A 45 2.24 -36.78 33.42
N LEU A 46 2.27 -36.53 32.11
CA LEU A 46 2.72 -35.25 31.56
C LEU A 46 1.51 -34.41 31.17
N VAL A 47 1.42 -33.19 31.69
CA VAL A 47 0.41 -32.20 31.29
C VAL A 47 1.09 -31.01 30.61
N TYR A 48 0.60 -30.62 29.43
CA TYR A 48 1.11 -29.45 28.71
C TYR A 48 -0.01 -28.51 28.26
N TYR A 49 0.36 -27.26 27.96
CA TYR A 49 -0.51 -26.29 27.31
C TYR A 49 0.18 -25.72 26.06
N GLU A 50 -0.63 -25.20 25.14
CA GLU A 50 -0.14 -24.61 23.89
C GLU A 50 0.34 -23.17 24.10
N LEU A 51 1.33 -22.73 23.31
CA LEU A 51 1.75 -21.32 23.27
C LEU A 51 0.71 -20.42 22.58
N ALA A 52 -0.04 -21.02 21.65
CA ALA A 52 -1.19 -20.48 20.93
C ALA A 52 -1.94 -21.65 20.31
N PRO A 53 -3.21 -21.48 19.88
CA PRO A 53 -3.99 -22.55 19.29
C PRO A 53 -3.22 -23.32 18.21
N GLY A 54 -2.92 -24.60 18.47
CA GLY A 54 -2.18 -25.49 17.56
C GLY A 54 -0.66 -25.30 17.49
N ILE A 55 -0.05 -24.54 18.41
CA ILE A 55 1.41 -24.29 18.45
C ILE A 55 2.00 -24.67 19.80
N ILE A 56 3.09 -25.44 19.79
CA ILE A 56 3.86 -25.79 20.99
C ILE A 56 5.33 -25.40 20.86
N SER A 57 6.01 -25.24 22.01
CA SER A 57 7.44 -24.93 22.05
C SER A 57 8.30 -26.14 21.64
N ALA A 58 9.54 -25.88 21.26
CA ALA A 58 10.50 -26.94 20.93
C ALA A 58 10.75 -27.90 22.11
N GLY A 59 10.78 -27.38 23.34
CA GLY A 59 11.02 -28.15 24.56
C GLY A 59 9.84 -29.04 24.91
N VAL A 60 8.63 -28.47 24.93
CA VAL A 60 7.38 -29.20 25.17
C VAL A 60 7.19 -30.31 24.13
N ALA A 61 7.48 -30.05 22.86
CA ALA A 61 7.44 -31.09 21.83
C ALA A 61 8.44 -32.24 22.06
N LYS A 62 9.60 -31.97 22.67
CA LYS A 62 10.56 -33.03 23.04
C LYS A 62 10.07 -33.83 24.25
N GLU A 63 9.53 -33.16 25.26
CA GLU A 63 8.95 -33.79 26.45
C GLU A 63 7.80 -34.71 26.09
N ILE A 64 6.85 -34.25 25.26
CA ILE A 64 5.72 -35.07 24.79
C ILE A 64 6.21 -36.30 24.04
N ARG A 65 7.12 -36.15 23.08
CA ARG A 65 7.67 -37.29 22.33
C ARG A 65 8.36 -38.30 23.24
N HIS A 66 9.10 -37.83 24.23
CA HIS A 66 9.79 -38.68 25.20
C HIS A 66 8.79 -39.44 26.08
N ALA A 67 7.78 -38.75 26.62
CA ALA A 67 6.71 -39.34 27.42
C ALA A 67 5.95 -40.43 26.64
N LEU A 68 5.52 -40.13 25.42
CA LEU A 68 4.81 -41.08 24.56
C LEU A 68 5.66 -42.31 24.23
N ARG A 69 6.96 -42.12 23.91
CA ARG A 69 7.90 -43.23 23.66
C ARG A 69 8.07 -44.14 24.87
N LYS A 70 7.92 -43.59 26.08
CA LYS A 70 7.99 -44.32 27.36
C LYS A 70 6.64 -44.90 27.80
N GLY A 71 5.56 -44.74 27.01
CA GLY A 71 4.22 -45.23 27.34
C GLY A 71 3.51 -44.44 28.44
N LYS A 72 3.97 -43.22 28.74
CA LYS A 72 3.38 -42.36 29.78
C LYS A 72 2.10 -41.70 29.28
N LYS A 73 1.17 -41.38 30.19
CA LYS A 73 -0.05 -40.65 29.86
C LYS A 73 0.26 -39.17 29.63
N VAL A 74 -0.18 -38.63 28.51
CA VAL A 74 0.02 -37.22 28.15
C VAL A 74 -1.34 -36.54 27.99
N TYR A 75 -1.52 -35.39 28.63
CA TYR A 75 -2.73 -34.58 28.50
C TYR A 75 -2.41 -33.15 28.07
N LYS A 76 -3.22 -32.64 27.15
CA LYS A 76 -3.26 -31.22 26.78
C LYS A 76 -4.33 -30.51 27.61
N VAL A 77 -3.98 -29.36 28.18
CA VAL A 77 -4.94 -28.45 28.83
C VAL A 77 -5.22 -27.22 27.98
N THR A 78 -6.51 -26.90 27.78
CA THR A 78 -6.94 -25.71 27.03
C THR A 78 -6.99 -24.47 27.93
N LEU A 79 -6.46 -23.35 27.44
CA LEU A 79 -6.45 -22.05 28.13
C LEU A 79 -7.77 -21.24 28.00
N GLU A 80 -8.87 -21.89 27.61
CA GLU A 80 -10.18 -21.25 27.43
C GLU A 80 -10.86 -20.89 28.77
N LYS A 81 -12.00 -20.20 28.73
CA LYS A 81 -12.78 -19.81 29.93
C LYS A 81 -13.11 -20.97 30.88
N LYS A 82 -13.10 -22.21 30.39
CA LYS A 82 -13.21 -23.43 31.19
C LYS A 82 -12.09 -24.40 30.79
N PRO A 83 -11.16 -24.75 31.69
CA PRO A 83 -10.11 -25.71 31.39
C PRO A 83 -10.69 -27.07 31.01
N ARG A 84 -10.10 -27.73 30.01
CA ARG A 84 -10.41 -29.11 29.61
C ARG A 84 -9.11 -29.86 29.42
N LEU A 85 -9.10 -31.13 29.82
CA LEU A 85 -7.99 -32.06 29.58
C LEU A 85 -8.35 -32.98 28.43
N MET A 86 -7.44 -33.08 27.47
CA MET A 86 -7.55 -33.97 26.32
C MET A 86 -6.37 -34.92 26.32
N GLU A 87 -6.63 -36.23 26.30
CA GLU A 87 -5.56 -37.21 26.19
C GLU A 87 -4.90 -37.13 24.80
N VAL A 88 -3.58 -37.16 24.78
CA VAL A 88 -2.77 -36.98 23.58
C VAL A 88 -2.02 -38.27 23.30
N LYS A 89 -2.32 -38.90 22.17
CA LYS A 89 -1.62 -40.12 21.69
C LYS A 89 -0.52 -39.81 20.67
N GLU A 90 -0.63 -38.67 20.01
CA GLU A 90 0.31 -38.18 19.00
C GLU A 90 0.31 -36.65 19.01
N ILE A 91 1.42 -36.02 18.63
CA ILE A 91 1.51 -34.57 18.50
C ILE A 91 0.83 -34.15 17.19
N ARG A 92 -0.21 -33.32 17.28
CA ARG A 92 -0.89 -32.72 16.11
C ARG A 92 -0.56 -31.24 15.94
N GLU A 93 -0.01 -30.64 16.99
CA GLU A 93 0.39 -29.24 17.03
C GLU A 93 1.69 -29.02 16.24
N GLU A 94 1.82 -27.82 15.70
CA GLU A 94 3.07 -27.39 15.08
C GLU A 94 4.10 -27.08 16.16
N ALA A 95 5.18 -27.86 16.18
CA ALA A 95 6.30 -27.63 17.08
C ALA A 95 7.26 -26.59 16.49
N LEU A 96 7.41 -25.47 17.20
CA LEU A 96 8.43 -24.48 16.85
C LEU A 96 9.84 -25.07 17.01
N THR A 97 10.78 -24.57 16.23
CA THR A 97 12.19 -24.89 16.42
C THR A 97 12.75 -24.23 17.69
N VAL A 98 13.91 -24.71 18.16
CA VAL A 98 14.59 -24.12 19.32
C VAL A 98 14.90 -22.63 19.08
N ASN A 99 15.31 -22.27 17.86
CA ASN A 99 15.62 -20.89 17.50
C ASN A 99 14.37 -20.00 17.48
N GLU A 100 13.24 -20.51 17.01
CA GLU A 100 11.97 -19.77 17.01
C GLU A 100 11.42 -19.59 18.42
N THR A 101 11.51 -20.63 19.25
CA THR A 101 11.12 -20.56 20.67
C THR A 101 11.99 -19.53 21.42
N ARG A 102 13.32 -19.54 21.20
CA ARG A 102 14.23 -18.55 21.78
C ARG A 102 13.93 -17.14 21.30
N TYR A 103 13.68 -16.96 20.00
CA TYR A 103 13.31 -15.67 19.43
C TYR A 103 12.08 -15.06 20.11
N ILE A 104 11.01 -15.85 20.28
CA ILE A 104 9.78 -15.40 20.94
C ILE A 104 10.07 -14.95 22.37
N ASN A 105 10.81 -15.74 23.14
CA ASN A 105 11.16 -15.40 24.52
C ASN A 105 12.01 -14.13 24.63
N GLU A 106 13.00 -13.98 23.74
CA GLU A 106 13.86 -12.79 23.70
C GLU A 106 13.06 -11.53 23.36
N VAL A 107 12.18 -11.61 22.36
CA VAL A 107 11.31 -10.49 21.96
C VAL A 107 10.31 -10.15 23.06
N ALA A 108 9.66 -11.16 23.64
CA ALA A 108 8.69 -10.98 24.72
C ALA A 108 9.33 -10.22 25.89
N LEU A 109 10.55 -10.62 26.27
CA LEU A 109 11.31 -9.96 27.34
C LEU A 109 11.75 -8.54 26.93
N GLN A 110 12.33 -8.39 25.75
CA GLN A 110 12.91 -7.13 25.29
C GLN A 110 11.86 -6.02 25.11
N TYR A 111 10.71 -6.37 24.55
CA TYR A 111 9.64 -5.42 24.23
C TYR A 111 8.48 -5.46 25.23
N LYS A 112 8.56 -6.31 26.27
CA LYS A 112 7.50 -6.51 27.27
C LYS A 112 6.15 -6.90 26.64
N ILE A 113 6.19 -7.67 25.55
CA ILE A 113 5.00 -8.14 24.84
C ILE A 113 4.70 -9.57 25.33
N PRO A 114 3.48 -9.88 25.80
CA PRO A 114 3.11 -11.25 26.18
C PRO A 114 3.32 -12.25 25.04
N ILE A 115 3.80 -13.45 25.37
CA ILE A 115 4.11 -14.50 24.39
C ILE A 115 2.87 -14.84 23.57
N GLU A 116 1.71 -14.88 24.22
CA GLU A 116 0.41 -15.20 23.64
C GLU A 116 0.00 -14.17 22.57
N LYS A 117 0.35 -12.89 22.76
CA LYS A 117 0.13 -11.85 21.74
C LYS A 117 1.02 -12.10 20.53
N ILE A 118 2.29 -12.43 20.74
CA ILE A 118 3.26 -12.69 19.67
C ILE A 118 2.82 -13.90 18.84
N THR A 119 2.46 -14.99 19.50
CA THR A 119 2.05 -16.24 18.85
C THR A 119 0.68 -16.12 18.18
N GLY A 120 -0.25 -15.37 18.76
CA GLY A 120 -1.51 -14.99 18.13
C GLY A 120 -1.31 -14.20 16.84
N LYS A 121 -0.48 -13.16 16.88
CA LYS A 121 -0.13 -12.36 15.69
C LYS A 121 0.60 -13.19 14.63
N TYR A 122 1.48 -14.10 15.05
CA TYR A 122 2.15 -15.05 14.15
C TYR A 122 1.16 -15.91 13.35
N LEU A 123 0.12 -16.44 14.00
CA LEU A 123 -0.93 -17.20 13.33
C LEU A 123 -1.70 -16.33 12.32
N GLU A 124 -2.00 -15.08 12.67
CA GLU A 124 -2.62 -14.12 11.74
C GLU A 124 -1.75 -13.88 10.50
N ILE A 125 -0.46 -13.64 10.71
CA ILE A 125 0.53 -13.40 9.65
C ILE A 125 0.65 -14.61 8.72
N ARG A 126 0.69 -15.83 9.26
CA ARG A 126 0.76 -17.05 8.42
C ARG A 126 -0.49 -17.29 7.60
N LYS A 127 -1.66 -16.86 8.08
CA LYS A 127 -2.89 -16.85 7.27
C LYS A 127 -2.82 -15.80 6.17
N ARG A 128 -2.28 -14.62 6.47
CA ARG A 128 -2.17 -13.48 5.56
C ARG A 128 -1.11 -13.69 4.46
N TYR A 129 0.03 -14.30 4.80
CA TYR A 129 1.17 -14.53 3.89
C TYR A 129 1.65 -15.99 3.98
N ARG A 130 1.05 -16.85 3.15
CA ARG A 130 1.27 -18.32 3.19
C ARG A 130 2.68 -18.74 2.74
N GLU A 131 3.36 -17.89 2.00
CA GLU A 131 4.70 -18.10 1.45
C GLU A 131 5.84 -17.69 2.39
N LEU A 132 5.53 -17.14 3.57
CA LEU A 132 6.53 -16.81 4.58
C LEU A 132 6.97 -18.08 5.32
N ALA A 133 8.28 -18.22 5.50
CA ALA A 133 8.81 -19.19 6.45
C ALA A 133 8.41 -18.80 7.87
N ASN A 134 8.32 -19.78 8.78
CA ASN A 134 7.92 -19.55 10.17
C ASN A 134 8.70 -18.43 10.87
N ARG A 135 10.03 -18.44 10.72
CA ARG A 135 10.91 -17.36 11.21
C ARG A 135 10.60 -15.99 10.60
N GLU A 136 10.27 -15.90 9.31
CA GLU A 136 9.88 -14.64 8.67
C GLU A 136 8.55 -14.12 9.22
N ALA A 137 7.58 -15.01 9.40
CA ALA A 137 6.28 -14.69 9.96
C ALA A 137 6.37 -14.22 11.42
N LEU A 138 7.20 -14.86 12.26
CA LEU A 138 7.44 -14.44 13.65
C LEU A 138 8.07 -13.04 13.73
N ILE A 139 9.05 -12.77 12.85
CA ILE A 139 9.70 -11.47 12.77
C ILE A 139 8.72 -10.37 12.34
N LEU A 140 7.84 -10.67 11.38
CA LEU A 140 6.83 -9.72 10.93
C LEU A 140 5.74 -9.49 11.99
N ALA A 141 5.28 -10.55 12.65
CA ALA A 141 4.34 -10.47 13.77
C ALA A 141 4.86 -9.54 14.87
N THR A 142 6.14 -9.69 15.21
CA THR A 142 6.83 -8.83 16.18
C THR A 142 6.88 -7.38 15.70
N ALA A 143 7.21 -7.15 14.43
CA ALA A 143 7.28 -5.81 13.87
C ALA A 143 5.91 -5.10 13.82
N GLU A 144 4.84 -5.82 13.48
CA GLU A 144 3.47 -5.26 13.49
C GLU A 144 3.02 -4.93 14.92
N LEU A 145 3.27 -5.81 15.90
CA LEU A 145 2.93 -5.54 17.30
C LEU A 145 3.67 -4.33 17.87
N ILE A 146 4.96 -4.18 17.56
CA ILE A 146 5.73 -3.01 18.01
C ILE A 146 5.21 -1.73 17.34
N GLU A 147 4.79 -1.79 16.06
CA GLU A 147 4.17 -0.64 15.39
C GLU A 147 2.85 -0.27 16.07
N GLU A 148 1.99 -1.25 16.36
CA GLU A 148 0.71 -1.09 17.07
C GLU A 148 0.90 -0.45 18.46
N GLU A 149 1.80 -0.99 19.29
CA GLU A 149 2.12 -0.45 20.63
C GLU A 149 2.80 0.94 20.57
N SER A 150 3.35 1.31 19.41
CA SER A 150 3.91 2.65 19.17
C SER A 150 2.91 3.64 18.55
N GLU A 151 1.64 3.25 18.39
CA GLU A 151 0.61 4.04 17.71
C GLU A 151 1.03 4.49 16.30
N GLY A 152 1.81 3.67 15.60
CA GLY A 152 2.32 3.98 14.27
C GLY A 152 3.49 4.98 14.22
N LEU A 153 4.00 5.44 15.36
CA LEU A 153 5.20 6.30 15.42
C LEU A 153 6.43 5.57 14.86
N ILE A 154 6.48 4.25 15.01
CA ILE A 154 7.57 3.40 14.51
C ILE A 154 7.03 2.39 13.50
N THR A 155 7.31 2.62 12.22
CA THR A 155 6.84 1.72 11.15
C THR A 155 7.50 0.33 11.16
N VAL A 156 6.79 -0.72 10.72
CA VAL A 156 7.34 -2.07 10.44
C VAL A 156 8.63 -2.00 9.63
N LYS A 157 8.66 -1.16 8.58
CA LYS A 157 9.85 -0.97 7.74
C LYS A 157 11.08 -0.50 8.53
N TYR A 158 10.89 0.38 9.52
CA TYR A 158 11.97 0.83 10.39
C TYR A 158 12.42 -0.28 11.34
N ILE A 159 11.46 -0.99 11.96
CA ILE A 159 11.72 -2.07 12.91
C ILE A 159 12.55 -3.17 12.25
N LEU A 160 12.11 -3.65 11.09
CA LEU A 160 12.81 -4.68 10.32
C LEU A 160 14.26 -4.28 9.99
N LYS A 161 14.54 -3.00 9.77
CA LYS A 161 15.91 -2.55 9.40
C LYS A 161 16.84 -2.32 10.58
N ARG A 162 16.32 -1.93 11.75
CA ARG A 162 17.14 -1.31 12.80
C ARG A 162 16.94 -1.88 14.19
N LYS A 163 15.79 -2.50 14.49
CA LYS A 163 15.42 -2.91 15.85
C LYS A 163 15.49 -4.43 16.06
N LEU A 164 15.52 -5.24 14.99
CA LEU A 164 15.61 -6.70 15.13
C LEU A 164 16.93 -7.16 15.78
N PRO A 165 16.91 -8.20 16.65
CA PRO A 165 18.13 -8.76 17.22
C PRO A 165 19.10 -9.28 16.15
N LYS A 166 20.41 -9.04 16.36
CA LYS A 166 21.44 -9.32 15.34
C LYS A 166 21.56 -10.82 15.02
N GLN A 167 21.39 -11.71 16.00
CA GLN A 167 21.49 -13.16 15.80
C GLN A 167 20.37 -13.72 14.91
N TYR A 168 19.23 -13.01 14.79
CA TYR A 168 18.12 -13.42 13.94
C TYR A 168 18.03 -12.66 12.62
N LYS A 169 19.12 -12.00 12.18
CA LYS A 169 19.16 -11.29 10.89
C LYS A 169 18.66 -12.18 9.74
N ILE A 170 17.58 -11.73 9.13
CA ILE A 170 17.03 -12.25 7.87
C ILE A 170 17.33 -11.26 6.75
N ASP A 171 17.14 -11.69 5.50
CA ASP A 171 17.10 -10.76 4.39
C ASP A 171 15.81 -9.93 4.44
N THR A 172 15.87 -8.84 5.20
CA THR A 172 14.75 -7.92 5.41
C THR A 172 14.24 -7.31 4.10
N ARG A 173 15.08 -7.21 3.07
CA ARG A 173 14.64 -6.74 1.74
C ARG A 173 13.76 -7.78 1.06
N LYS A 174 14.14 -9.05 1.09
CA LYS A 174 13.30 -10.13 0.57
C LYS A 174 11.99 -10.20 1.34
N LEU A 175 12.03 -10.14 2.68
CA LEU A 175 10.80 -10.14 3.48
C LEU A 175 9.90 -8.95 3.11
N MET A 176 10.43 -7.72 3.11
CA MET A 176 9.66 -6.53 2.70
C MET A 176 9.09 -6.64 1.28
N ALA A 177 9.73 -7.40 0.39
CA ALA A 177 9.24 -7.63 -0.96
C ALA A 177 8.10 -8.64 -1.01
N LYS A 178 8.20 -9.75 -0.25
CA LYS A 178 7.12 -10.75 -0.12
C LYS A 178 5.82 -10.11 0.37
N ILE A 179 5.92 -9.23 1.37
CA ILE A 179 4.77 -8.52 1.95
C ILE A 179 4.34 -7.26 1.17
N GLY A 180 4.96 -6.99 0.03
CA GLY A 180 4.57 -5.89 -0.87
C GLY A 180 5.01 -4.48 -0.44
N LEU A 181 5.78 -4.31 0.64
CA LEU A 181 6.29 -3.00 1.09
C LEU A 181 7.32 -2.40 0.12
N ILE A 182 8.08 -3.24 -0.60
CA ILE A 182 9.03 -2.80 -1.63
C ILE A 182 8.99 -3.69 -2.86
N LYS A 183 9.48 -3.19 -3.99
CA LYS A 183 9.72 -4.00 -5.20
C LYS A 183 11.20 -4.29 -5.38
N LEU A 184 11.55 -5.49 -5.83
CA LEU A 184 12.92 -5.90 -6.16
C LEU A 184 13.04 -6.27 -7.64
N ASP A 185 14.22 -6.05 -8.23
CA ASP A 185 14.54 -6.55 -9.57
C ASP A 185 14.99 -8.02 -9.54
N LYS A 186 15.23 -8.62 -10.72
CA LYS A 186 15.70 -10.01 -10.86
C LYS A 186 17.01 -10.30 -10.10
N ARG A 187 17.78 -9.28 -9.73
CA ARG A 187 19.04 -9.37 -8.98
C ARG A 187 18.86 -9.02 -7.48
N GLY A 188 17.63 -8.87 -7.00
CA GLY A 188 17.33 -8.54 -5.60
C GLY A 188 17.58 -7.07 -5.21
N ARG A 189 17.74 -6.16 -6.18
CA ARG A 189 17.95 -4.73 -5.92
C ARG A 189 16.61 -4.00 -5.85
N ARG A 190 16.47 -3.07 -4.90
CA ARG A 190 15.23 -2.30 -4.73
C ARG A 190 14.91 -1.46 -5.96
N ILE A 191 13.70 -1.63 -6.47
CA ILE A 191 13.09 -0.79 -7.49
C ILE A 191 12.32 0.32 -6.77
N TYR A 192 12.69 1.56 -7.07
CA TYR A 192 12.00 2.74 -6.57
C TYR A 192 11.03 3.25 -7.62
N THR A 193 9.79 3.47 -7.20
CA THR A 193 8.75 4.14 -7.98
C THR A 193 9.14 5.58 -8.29
N GLU A 194 8.46 6.18 -9.25
CA GLU A 194 8.69 7.58 -9.64
C GLU A 194 8.29 8.55 -8.51
N GLU A 195 7.16 8.28 -7.86
CA GLU A 195 6.66 9.04 -6.72
C GLU A 195 7.65 9.03 -5.54
N GLU A 196 8.23 7.87 -5.22
CA GLU A 196 9.27 7.76 -4.19
C GLU A 196 10.49 8.62 -4.53
N ARG A 197 10.91 8.66 -5.81
CA ARG A 197 12.05 9.48 -6.25
C ARG A 197 11.75 10.97 -6.11
N ILE A 198 10.58 11.41 -6.56
CA ILE A 198 10.15 12.82 -6.47
C ILE A 198 10.05 13.24 -5.00
N LYS A 199 9.39 12.42 -4.16
CA LYS A 199 9.27 12.67 -2.71
C LYS A 199 10.64 12.78 -2.06
N ALA A 200 11.58 11.91 -2.41
CA ALA A 200 12.92 11.93 -1.86
C ALA A 200 13.74 13.17 -2.25
N VAL A 201 13.67 13.58 -3.52
CA VAL A 201 14.35 14.80 -3.99
C VAL A 201 13.77 16.03 -3.32
N LYS A 202 12.43 16.18 -3.29
CA LYS A 202 11.77 17.33 -2.63
C LYS A 202 12.09 17.41 -1.14
N LEU A 203 12.09 16.27 -0.44
CA LEU A 203 12.41 16.24 0.98
C LEU A 203 13.86 16.64 1.23
N ALA A 204 14.79 16.19 0.38
CA ALA A 204 16.20 16.57 0.48
C ALA A 204 16.41 18.08 0.24
N GLU A 205 15.69 18.67 -0.73
CA GLU A 205 15.73 20.13 -0.96
C GLU A 205 15.14 20.90 0.21
N LYS A 206 13.99 20.46 0.76
CA LYS A 206 13.34 21.12 1.90
C LYS A 206 14.24 21.20 3.14
N HIS A 207 14.96 20.12 3.44
CA HIS A 207 15.81 20.06 4.64
C HIS A 207 17.25 20.55 4.40
N GLY A 208 17.64 20.84 3.16
CA GLY A 208 19.03 21.17 2.80
C GLY A 208 20.04 20.05 3.10
N ASN A 209 19.59 18.88 3.54
CA ASN A 209 20.45 17.81 4.05
C ASN A 209 19.98 16.42 3.56
N ILE A 210 20.79 15.85 2.66
CA ILE A 210 20.58 14.54 2.05
C ILE A 210 20.50 13.43 3.10
N LYS A 211 21.31 13.51 4.17
CA LYS A 211 21.39 12.48 5.21
C LYS A 211 20.07 12.37 5.98
N ILE A 212 19.45 13.51 6.29
CA ILE A 212 18.14 13.56 6.97
C ILE A 212 17.08 12.92 6.09
N ALA A 213 16.97 13.33 4.82
CA ALA A 213 15.99 12.78 3.89
C ALA A 213 16.20 11.27 3.62
N ALA A 214 17.45 10.83 3.50
CA ALA A 214 17.81 9.42 3.35
C ALA A 214 17.39 8.58 4.56
N LYS A 215 17.59 9.11 5.78
CA LYS A 215 17.19 8.46 7.03
C LYS A 215 15.68 8.34 7.15
N ILE A 216 14.94 9.42 6.92
CA ILE A 216 13.47 9.46 6.97
C ILE A 216 12.86 8.44 5.99
N LEU A 217 13.36 8.40 4.75
CA LEU A 217 12.76 7.55 3.71
C LEU A 217 13.33 6.13 3.69
N GLY A 218 14.38 5.87 4.46
CA GLY A 218 15.11 4.61 4.47
C GLY A 218 15.70 4.27 3.10
N ILE A 219 16.27 5.27 2.42
CA ILE A 219 16.91 5.16 1.10
C ILE A 219 18.43 5.30 1.32
N PRO A 220 19.28 4.48 0.68
CA PRO A 220 20.73 4.66 0.77
C PRO A 220 21.16 6.06 0.31
N GLU A 221 22.03 6.71 1.07
CA GLU A 221 22.50 8.07 0.76
C GLU A 221 23.11 8.16 -0.65
N SER A 222 23.88 7.15 -1.06
CA SER A 222 24.46 7.04 -2.40
C SER A 222 23.41 7.00 -3.51
N THR A 223 22.24 6.41 -3.24
CA THR A 223 21.12 6.38 -4.20
C THR A 223 20.46 7.76 -4.30
N LEU A 224 20.19 8.40 -3.16
CA LEU A 224 19.59 9.72 -3.13
C LEU A 224 20.49 10.79 -3.75
N ARG A 225 21.81 10.72 -3.51
CA ARG A 225 22.80 11.60 -4.14
C ARG A 225 22.79 11.50 -5.67
N LYS A 226 22.68 10.29 -6.22
CA LYS A 226 22.52 10.08 -7.67
C LYS A 226 21.24 10.72 -8.22
N TRP A 227 20.16 10.72 -7.45
CA TRP A 227 18.90 11.35 -7.85
C TRP A 227 18.97 12.87 -7.80
N ILE A 228 19.58 13.43 -6.76
CA ILE A 228 19.78 14.88 -6.64
C ILE A 228 20.64 15.42 -7.78
N ARG A 229 21.69 14.70 -8.18
CA ARG A 229 22.49 15.06 -9.37
C ARG A 229 21.66 15.10 -10.67
N ASN A 230 20.60 14.31 -10.74
CA ASN A 230 19.66 14.28 -11.88
C ASN A 230 18.31 14.90 -11.52
N LYS A 231 18.26 15.79 -10.51
CA LYS A 231 17.00 16.29 -9.95
C LYS A 231 16.14 16.94 -11.00
N ASP A 232 16.72 17.71 -11.91
CA ASP A 232 15.96 18.37 -12.96
C ASP A 232 15.27 17.37 -13.85
N LYS A 233 15.87 16.21 -14.14
CA LYS A 233 15.22 15.13 -14.93
C LYS A 233 14.13 14.41 -14.13
N ILE A 234 14.31 14.26 -12.82
CA ILE A 234 13.34 13.60 -11.92
C ILE A 234 12.15 14.52 -11.63
N LEU A 235 12.41 15.81 -11.41
CA LEU A 235 11.43 16.85 -11.10
C LEU A 235 10.77 17.45 -12.37
N LYS A 236 11.47 17.53 -13.51
CA LYS A 236 10.87 17.89 -14.83
C LYS A 236 9.93 16.83 -15.36
N LYS A 237 9.78 15.68 -14.70
CA LYS A 237 8.82 14.68 -15.14
C LYS A 237 7.41 15.17 -14.78
N TRP A 238 6.92 16.02 -15.68
CA TRP A 238 5.68 16.79 -15.69
C TRP A 238 4.55 16.06 -14.97
N ASP A 239 4.16 16.55 -13.79
CA ASP A 239 2.96 16.08 -13.10
C ASP A 239 1.75 16.88 -13.60
N ILE A 240 0.67 16.18 -13.93
CA ILE A 240 -0.52 16.81 -14.51
C ILE A 240 -1.26 17.46 -13.35
N LYS A 241 -1.04 18.75 -13.16
CA LYS A 241 -1.71 19.52 -12.12
C LYS A 241 -2.99 20.15 -12.64
N PRO A 242 -4.02 20.32 -11.79
CA PRO A 242 -5.17 21.12 -12.16
C PRO A 242 -4.74 22.57 -12.38
N THR A 243 -4.82 23.03 -13.63
CA THR A 243 -4.57 24.43 -14.02
C THR A 243 -5.67 24.89 -14.96
N LYS A 244 -5.86 26.21 -15.10
CA LYS A 244 -6.84 26.76 -16.03
C LYS A 244 -6.54 26.36 -17.48
N GLU A 245 -5.26 26.28 -17.84
CA GLU A 245 -4.82 25.82 -19.15
C GLU A 245 -5.12 24.34 -19.38
N LEU A 246 -4.92 23.48 -18.37
CA LEU A 246 -5.29 22.07 -18.50
C LEU A 246 -6.81 21.91 -18.64
N ALA A 247 -7.59 22.66 -17.85
CA ALA A 247 -9.04 22.64 -17.93
C ALA A 247 -9.55 23.06 -19.32
N TYR A 248 -8.93 24.10 -19.91
CA TYR A 248 -9.20 24.51 -21.29
C TYR A 248 -8.87 23.38 -22.29
N VAL A 249 -7.69 22.76 -22.17
CA VAL A 249 -7.30 21.64 -23.05
C VAL A 249 -8.28 20.47 -22.92
N ILE A 250 -8.74 20.14 -21.70
CA ILE A 250 -9.75 19.09 -21.50
C ILE A 250 -11.06 19.46 -22.20
N GLY A 251 -11.55 20.69 -22.03
CA GLY A 251 -12.78 21.16 -22.68
C GLY A 251 -12.69 21.09 -24.21
N ALA A 252 -11.58 21.55 -24.77
CA ALA A 252 -11.37 21.52 -26.22
C ALA A 252 -11.31 20.10 -26.79
N ILE A 253 -10.77 19.13 -26.05
CA ILE A 253 -10.72 17.72 -26.47
C ILE A 253 -12.08 17.03 -26.34
N LEU A 254 -12.98 17.54 -25.50
CA LEU A 254 -14.35 17.04 -25.36
C LEU A 254 -15.34 17.70 -26.35
N SER A 255 -14.93 18.77 -27.04
CA SER A 255 -15.64 19.35 -28.19
C SER A 255 -15.02 18.88 -29.52
N ASP A 256 -14.21 19.71 -30.18
CA ASP A 256 -13.67 19.49 -31.53
C ASP A 256 -12.30 18.78 -31.56
N GLY A 257 -11.66 18.64 -30.41
CA GLY A 257 -10.29 18.14 -30.31
C GLY A 257 -10.20 16.62 -30.35
N SER A 258 -9.04 16.12 -30.81
CA SER A 258 -8.81 14.69 -30.97
C SER A 258 -7.49 14.22 -30.32
N VAL A 259 -7.50 12.99 -29.82
CA VAL A 259 -6.30 12.31 -29.30
C VAL A 259 -6.16 10.94 -29.95
N TYR A 260 -5.04 10.75 -30.67
CA TYR A 260 -4.80 9.54 -31.44
C TYR A 260 -3.32 9.17 -31.47
N ARG A 261 -3.05 7.89 -31.80
CA ARG A 261 -1.71 7.37 -32.02
C ARG A 261 -1.52 7.17 -33.51
N THR A 262 -0.43 7.70 -34.08
CA THR A 262 -0.08 7.48 -35.49
C THR A 262 0.49 6.09 -35.72
N LYS A 263 0.56 5.66 -37.00
CA LYS A 263 1.22 4.41 -37.40
C LYS A 263 2.69 4.37 -36.96
N ASP A 264 3.37 5.52 -36.98
CA ASP A 264 4.77 5.69 -36.53
C ASP A 264 4.93 5.82 -35.00
N TYR A 265 3.95 5.36 -34.22
CA TYR A 265 3.96 5.38 -32.76
C TYR A 265 4.08 6.78 -32.11
N HIS A 266 3.71 7.85 -32.82
CA HIS A 266 3.58 9.18 -32.23
C HIS A 266 2.22 9.37 -31.57
N TYR A 267 2.20 10.04 -30.41
CA TYR A 267 1.00 10.27 -29.61
C TYR A 267 0.55 11.72 -29.79
N ARG A 268 -0.43 11.93 -30.68
CA ARG A 268 -0.86 13.27 -31.10
C ARG A 268 -2.08 13.72 -30.30
N ILE A 269 -2.05 14.98 -29.90
CA ILE A 269 -3.17 15.76 -29.38
C ILE A 269 -3.38 16.89 -30.37
N GLU A 270 -4.58 16.99 -30.92
CA GLU A 270 -4.89 17.85 -32.06
C GLU A 270 -6.19 18.62 -31.83
N LEU A 271 -6.24 19.85 -32.36
CA LEU A 271 -7.47 20.60 -32.60
C LEU A 271 -7.47 21.08 -34.06
N TYR A 272 -8.59 20.88 -34.76
CA TYR A 272 -8.71 21.14 -36.19
C TYR A 272 -9.99 21.92 -36.50
N VAL A 273 -9.89 23.25 -36.60
CA VAL A 273 -11.04 24.16 -36.52
C VAL A 273 -10.93 25.31 -37.53
N LYS A 274 -12.07 25.94 -37.89
CA LYS A 274 -12.06 27.12 -38.78
C LYS A 274 -11.67 28.41 -38.05
N ASP A 275 -11.96 28.49 -36.75
CA ASP A 275 -11.67 29.64 -35.91
C ASP A 275 -10.18 29.67 -35.51
N LEU A 276 -9.49 30.73 -35.93
CA LEU A 276 -8.08 30.94 -35.61
C LEU A 276 -7.87 31.26 -34.12
N GLU A 277 -8.75 32.06 -33.51
CA GLU A 277 -8.62 32.46 -32.11
C GLU A 277 -8.76 31.24 -31.20
N TYR A 278 -9.73 30.37 -31.50
CA TYR A 278 -9.91 29.12 -30.76
C TYR A 278 -8.67 28.22 -30.89
N ALA A 279 -8.12 28.07 -32.10
CA ALA A 279 -6.89 27.31 -32.34
C ALA A 279 -5.66 27.91 -31.60
N LEU A 280 -5.53 29.24 -31.58
CA LEU A 280 -4.45 29.95 -30.89
C LEU A 280 -4.53 29.77 -29.38
N GLU A 281 -5.71 29.93 -28.79
CA GLU A 281 -5.92 29.78 -27.35
C GLU A 281 -5.68 28.34 -26.90
N PHE A 282 -6.16 27.35 -27.66
CA PHE A 282 -5.84 25.95 -27.41
C PHE A 282 -4.33 25.71 -27.45
N TRP A 283 -3.64 26.25 -28.44
CA TRP A 283 -2.19 26.10 -28.57
C TRP A 283 -1.43 26.74 -27.39
N LYS A 284 -1.80 27.95 -26.98
CA LYS A 284 -1.22 28.63 -25.82
C LYS A 284 -1.43 27.81 -24.54
N ALA A 285 -2.64 27.26 -24.37
CA ALA A 285 -2.98 26.44 -23.22
C ALA A 285 -2.12 25.17 -23.18
N ILE A 286 -2.11 24.37 -24.26
CA ILE A 286 -1.36 23.12 -24.30
C ILE A 286 0.16 23.33 -24.23
N SER A 287 0.70 24.44 -24.76
CA SER A 287 2.13 24.77 -24.64
C SER A 287 2.54 25.01 -23.19
N LYS A 288 1.69 25.70 -22.41
CA LYS A 288 1.90 25.92 -20.97
C LYS A 288 1.74 24.63 -20.18
N VAL A 289 0.70 23.85 -20.49
CA VAL A 289 0.48 22.52 -19.89
C VAL A 289 1.71 21.65 -20.09
N LEU A 290 2.23 21.55 -21.31
CA LEU A 290 3.39 20.70 -21.62
C LEU A 290 4.75 21.33 -21.29
N ASN A 291 4.78 22.60 -20.86
CA ASN A 291 5.99 23.42 -20.72
C ASN A 291 6.89 23.34 -21.99
N LYS A 292 6.27 23.51 -23.16
CA LYS A 292 6.94 23.49 -24.46
C LYS A 292 6.88 24.87 -25.11
N ARG A 293 7.83 25.15 -26.01
CA ARG A 293 7.83 26.38 -26.80
C ARG A 293 6.51 26.51 -27.57
N TYR A 294 5.92 27.69 -27.50
CA TYR A 294 4.77 28.08 -28.28
C TYR A 294 5.11 28.10 -29.77
N LYS A 295 4.20 27.60 -30.62
CA LYS A 295 4.27 27.68 -32.08
C LYS A 295 2.90 28.14 -32.57
N LYS A 296 2.83 28.86 -33.69
CA LYS A 296 1.52 29.26 -34.24
C LYS A 296 0.85 28.03 -34.89
N PRO A 297 -0.48 27.87 -34.77
CA PRO A 297 -1.24 26.96 -35.62
C PRO A 297 -0.97 27.27 -37.09
N PHE A 298 -1.04 26.27 -37.95
CA PHE A 298 -0.88 26.45 -39.39
C PHE A 298 -2.20 26.23 -40.12
N LYS A 299 -2.41 27.02 -41.18
CA LYS A 299 -3.57 26.88 -42.04
C LYS A 299 -3.35 25.72 -42.99
N THR A 300 -4.33 24.85 -43.10
CA THR A 300 -4.31 23.68 -43.98
C THR A 300 -4.99 23.99 -45.31
N LYS A 301 -4.84 23.09 -46.29
CA LYS A 301 -5.33 23.31 -47.66
C LYS A 301 -6.86 23.45 -47.75
N ASP A 302 -7.61 22.84 -46.84
CA ASP A 302 -9.08 22.95 -46.78
C ASP A 302 -9.56 24.23 -46.08
N GLY A 303 -8.64 25.13 -45.72
CA GLY A 303 -8.92 26.41 -45.08
C GLY A 303 -9.03 26.37 -43.55
N ARG A 304 -8.92 25.20 -42.90
CA ARG A 304 -8.95 25.08 -41.43
C ARG A 304 -7.58 25.27 -40.79
N TRP A 305 -7.58 25.69 -39.53
CA TRP A 305 -6.41 25.81 -38.68
C TRP A 305 -6.16 24.53 -37.90
N ARG A 306 -4.91 24.05 -37.96
CA ARG A 306 -4.48 22.84 -37.26
C ARG A 306 -3.53 23.18 -36.12
N ALA A 307 -3.92 22.77 -34.92
CA ALA A 307 -3.13 22.87 -33.71
C ALA A 307 -2.69 21.49 -33.21
N GLU A 308 -1.40 21.14 -33.23
CA GLU A 308 -0.93 19.78 -32.94
C GLU A 308 0.27 19.74 -31.98
N TYR A 309 0.19 18.88 -30.95
CA TYR A 309 1.32 18.50 -30.11
C TYR A 309 1.49 16.99 -30.00
N SER A 310 2.76 16.57 -29.90
CA SER A 310 3.12 15.20 -29.54
C SER A 310 3.46 15.10 -28.04
N SER A 311 2.73 14.26 -27.31
CA SER A 311 2.98 13.93 -25.90
C SER A 311 2.33 12.62 -25.49
N LYS A 312 3.15 11.58 -25.25
CA LYS A 312 2.67 10.27 -24.76
C LYS A 312 1.91 10.41 -23.43
N LYS A 313 2.44 11.20 -22.49
CA LYS A 313 1.85 11.33 -21.14
C LYS A 313 0.49 12.04 -21.17
N LEU A 314 0.38 13.17 -21.89
CA LEU A 314 -0.90 13.89 -22.01
C LEU A 314 -1.91 13.10 -22.84
N TYR A 315 -1.48 12.43 -23.90
CA TYR A 315 -2.32 11.48 -24.63
C TYR A 315 -2.89 10.41 -23.69
N THR A 316 -2.04 9.74 -22.90
CA THR A 316 -2.51 8.68 -22.00
C THR A 316 -3.48 9.25 -20.96
N PHE A 317 -3.21 10.45 -20.43
CA PHE A 317 -4.11 11.12 -19.50
C PHE A 317 -5.48 11.43 -20.10
N LEU A 318 -5.53 11.99 -21.32
CA LEU A 318 -6.78 12.37 -21.99
C LEU A 318 -7.54 11.15 -22.52
N LYS A 319 -6.84 10.18 -23.11
CA LYS A 319 -7.45 9.00 -23.73
C LYS A 319 -8.02 8.02 -22.70
N SER A 320 -7.37 7.86 -21.56
CA SER A 320 -7.72 6.83 -20.56
C SER A 320 -8.85 7.23 -19.62
N LYS A 321 -9.26 8.50 -19.58
CA LYS A 321 -10.13 9.03 -18.53
C LYS A 321 -11.55 9.28 -19.03
N LYS A 322 -12.51 8.57 -18.42
CA LYS A 322 -13.93 8.94 -18.42
C LYS A 322 -14.13 10.31 -17.76
N LEU A 323 -15.24 10.98 -18.06
CA LEU A 323 -15.55 12.32 -17.55
C LEU A 323 -15.37 12.44 -16.04
N ASP A 324 -15.85 11.45 -15.26
CA ASP A 324 -15.67 11.38 -13.80
C ASP A 324 -14.21 11.49 -13.32
N LYS A 325 -13.26 10.93 -14.08
CA LYS A 325 -11.83 10.99 -13.73
C LYS A 325 -11.17 12.31 -14.13
N LEU A 326 -11.85 13.13 -14.93
CA LEU A 326 -11.45 14.48 -15.34
C LEU A 326 -12.03 15.55 -14.40
N LYS A 327 -13.18 15.28 -13.74
CA LYS A 327 -13.83 16.20 -12.78
C LYS A 327 -12.86 16.85 -11.78
N PRO A 328 -11.93 16.13 -11.11
CA PRO A 328 -11.00 16.76 -10.16
C PRO A 328 -10.07 17.82 -10.77
N TYR A 329 -9.85 17.80 -12.09
CA TYR A 329 -9.03 18.77 -12.81
C TYR A 329 -9.85 19.96 -13.32
N ILE A 330 -11.15 19.75 -13.53
CA ILE A 330 -12.10 20.75 -14.02
C ILE A 330 -12.64 21.57 -12.85
N GLU A 331 -13.10 20.89 -11.80
CA GLU A 331 -13.75 21.44 -10.60
C GLU A 331 -12.77 21.90 -9.52
N TYR A 332 -11.47 21.95 -9.82
CA TYR A 332 -10.45 22.33 -8.84
C TYR A 332 -10.68 23.72 -8.23
N ASN A 333 -11.08 24.71 -9.04
CA ASN A 333 -11.59 25.99 -8.57
C ASN A 333 -12.50 26.65 -9.62
N LYS A 334 -13.18 27.74 -9.25
CA LYS A 334 -14.07 28.47 -10.16
C LYS A 334 -13.41 28.90 -11.47
N ASN A 335 -12.10 29.20 -11.46
CA ASN A 335 -11.37 29.61 -12.65
C ASN A 335 -11.07 28.43 -13.59
N THR A 336 -10.77 27.24 -13.07
CA THR A 336 -10.62 26.03 -13.92
C THR A 336 -11.95 25.67 -14.57
N VAL A 337 -13.06 25.74 -13.82
CA VAL A 337 -14.41 25.53 -14.38
C VAL A 337 -14.71 26.54 -15.49
N ARG A 338 -14.41 27.83 -15.27
CA ARG A 338 -14.60 28.88 -16.28
C ARG A 338 -13.86 28.57 -17.59
N TYR A 339 -12.60 28.17 -17.51
CA TYR A 339 -11.78 27.88 -18.69
C TYR A 339 -12.19 26.58 -19.40
N PHE A 340 -12.64 25.58 -18.64
CA PHE A 340 -13.24 24.38 -19.20
C PHE A 340 -14.51 24.69 -20.00
N LEU A 341 -15.44 25.44 -19.40
CA LEU A 341 -16.68 25.86 -20.06
C LEU A 341 -16.38 26.72 -21.29
N ARG A 342 -15.45 27.67 -21.17
CA ARG A 342 -15.01 28.49 -22.30
C ARG A 342 -14.58 27.63 -23.49
N ALA A 343 -13.69 26.66 -23.28
CA ALA A 343 -13.22 25.81 -24.38
C ALA A 343 -14.33 24.98 -25.04
N LEU A 344 -15.32 24.54 -24.27
CA LEU A 344 -16.50 23.86 -24.83
C LEU A 344 -17.34 24.82 -25.70
N TYR A 345 -17.59 26.04 -25.23
CA TYR A 345 -18.36 27.03 -26.00
C TYR A 345 -17.58 27.59 -27.20
N ASP A 346 -16.25 27.67 -27.13
CA ASP A 346 -15.42 28.08 -28.26
C ASP A 346 -15.45 27.03 -29.40
N GLY A 347 -15.73 25.76 -29.10
CA GLY A 347 -15.89 24.69 -30.10
C GLY A 347 -17.35 24.40 -30.50
N ASP A 348 -18.17 23.99 -29.53
CA ASP A 348 -19.54 23.51 -29.74
C ASP A 348 -20.62 24.59 -29.46
N GLY A 349 -20.20 25.79 -29.10
CA GLY A 349 -21.10 26.88 -28.72
C GLY A 349 -21.72 27.55 -29.94
N CYS A 350 -22.98 27.96 -29.80
CA CYS A 350 -23.66 28.78 -30.79
C CYS A 350 -24.31 29.99 -30.09
N ASN A 351 -24.03 31.19 -30.60
CA ASN A 351 -24.69 32.41 -30.17
C ASN A 351 -25.76 32.81 -31.19
N TYR A 352 -27.03 32.54 -30.88
CA TYR A 352 -28.14 32.92 -31.73
C TYR A 352 -28.54 34.38 -31.46
N ARG A 353 -28.01 35.29 -32.28
CA ARG A 353 -28.33 36.73 -32.30
C ARG A 353 -28.22 37.41 -30.93
N SER A 354 -27.34 36.94 -30.05
CA SER A 354 -27.20 37.41 -28.66
C SER A 354 -28.46 37.27 -27.80
N LYS A 355 -29.47 36.51 -28.29
CA LYS A 355 -30.70 36.21 -27.54
C LYS A 355 -30.58 34.89 -26.79
N GLN A 356 -29.82 33.95 -27.34
CA GLN A 356 -29.67 32.62 -26.76
C GLN A 356 -28.26 32.08 -27.02
N ILE A 357 -27.63 31.60 -25.95
CA ILE A 357 -26.37 30.86 -26.02
C ILE A 357 -26.71 29.36 -25.91
N LEU A 358 -26.30 28.60 -26.91
CA LEU A 358 -26.53 27.17 -27.04
C LEU A 358 -25.19 26.43 -26.96
N LEU A 359 -25.22 25.19 -26.44
CA LEU A 359 -24.12 24.23 -26.52
C LEU A 359 -24.71 22.94 -27.08
N VAL A 360 -24.19 22.47 -28.22
CA VAL A 360 -24.71 21.29 -28.91
C VAL A 360 -23.64 20.22 -28.93
N ASN A 361 -23.89 19.06 -28.29
CA ASN A 361 -22.94 17.95 -28.26
C ASN A 361 -23.70 16.62 -28.24
N SER A 362 -23.14 15.58 -28.86
CA SER A 362 -23.74 14.24 -28.90
C SER A 362 -23.62 13.47 -27.57
N ASN A 363 -22.73 13.91 -26.67
CA ASN A 363 -22.53 13.31 -25.35
C ASN A 363 -23.48 13.92 -24.30
N LEU A 364 -24.56 13.20 -23.99
CA LEU A 364 -25.55 13.61 -22.99
C LEU A 364 -24.97 13.73 -21.57
N GLU A 365 -24.00 12.89 -21.20
CA GLU A 365 -23.33 12.95 -19.89
C GLU A 365 -22.58 14.27 -19.73
N LEU A 366 -21.87 14.69 -20.78
CA LEU A 366 -21.15 15.96 -20.82
C LEU A 366 -22.10 17.17 -20.72
N LEU A 367 -23.22 17.17 -21.46
CA LEU A 367 -24.20 18.26 -21.40
C LEU A 367 -24.83 18.40 -20.01
N ASN A 368 -25.20 17.29 -19.36
CA ASN A 368 -25.71 17.30 -18.00
C ASN A 368 -24.66 17.82 -17.00
N TYR A 369 -23.41 17.44 -17.18
CA TYR A 369 -22.31 17.93 -16.37
C TYR A 369 -22.08 19.43 -16.56
N VAL A 370 -22.14 19.95 -17.79
CA VAL A 370 -22.06 21.39 -18.07
C VAL A 370 -23.19 22.16 -17.36
N ARG A 371 -24.43 21.65 -17.40
CA ARG A 371 -25.57 22.25 -16.68
C ARG A 371 -25.31 22.33 -15.18
N TYR A 372 -24.75 21.26 -14.60
CA TYR A 372 -24.34 21.25 -13.19
C TYR A 372 -23.26 22.31 -12.92
N LEU A 373 -22.24 22.44 -13.77
CA LEU A 373 -21.17 23.42 -13.58
C LEU A 373 -21.69 24.87 -13.65
N LEU A 374 -22.54 25.17 -14.64
CA LEU A 374 -23.14 26.49 -14.82
C LEU A 374 -23.96 26.91 -13.58
N LYS A 375 -24.80 26.00 -13.07
CA LYS A 375 -25.63 26.25 -11.89
C LYS A 375 -24.79 26.45 -10.63
N ASN A 376 -23.90 25.51 -10.33
CA ASN A 376 -23.22 25.46 -9.04
C ASN A 376 -22.04 26.44 -8.92
N TYR A 377 -21.36 26.79 -10.01
CA TYR A 377 -20.20 27.70 -9.96
C TYR A 377 -20.52 29.13 -10.40
N PHE A 378 -21.58 29.34 -11.17
CA PHE A 378 -21.93 30.64 -11.75
C PHE A 378 -23.38 31.07 -11.53
N GLY A 379 -24.25 30.24 -10.93
CA GLY A 379 -25.66 30.57 -10.74
C GLY A 379 -26.46 30.64 -12.05
N VAL A 380 -25.91 30.14 -13.16
CA VAL A 380 -26.55 30.18 -14.48
C VAL A 380 -27.39 28.93 -14.67
N THR A 381 -28.70 29.10 -14.86
CA THR A 381 -29.62 27.98 -15.08
C THR A 381 -29.81 27.76 -16.58
N ALA A 382 -29.48 26.56 -17.06
CA ALA A 382 -29.74 26.14 -18.44
C ALA A 382 -31.07 25.37 -18.52
N LYS A 383 -31.86 25.63 -19.57
CA LYS A 383 -33.19 25.02 -19.77
C LYS A 383 -33.11 23.54 -20.24
N GLY A 384 -32.12 23.20 -21.06
CA GLY A 384 -31.92 21.85 -21.64
C GLY A 384 -31.20 20.83 -20.72
N PRO A 385 -30.66 19.72 -21.27
CA PRO A 385 -30.48 19.42 -22.70
C PRO A 385 -31.77 18.98 -23.40
N TYR A 386 -31.89 19.31 -24.69
CA TYR A 386 -33.00 18.89 -25.57
C TYR A 386 -32.44 18.13 -26.77
N LEU A 387 -33.19 17.15 -27.27
CA LEU A 387 -32.83 16.46 -28.50
C LEU A 387 -33.06 17.40 -29.69
N HIS A 388 -32.00 17.75 -30.43
CA HIS A 388 -32.09 18.62 -31.60
C HIS A 388 -32.32 17.82 -32.88
N THR A 389 -31.54 16.76 -33.11
CA THR A 389 -31.62 15.90 -34.29
C THR A 389 -31.22 14.48 -33.89
N ARG A 390 -31.97 13.45 -34.32
CA ARG A 390 -31.57 12.05 -34.11
C ARG A 390 -30.41 11.74 -35.05
N ALA A 391 -29.36 11.12 -34.53
CA ALA A 391 -28.33 10.54 -35.38
C ALA A 391 -28.98 9.41 -36.21
N GLY A 392 -28.84 9.49 -37.53
CA GLY A 392 -29.28 8.48 -38.49
C GLY A 392 -28.12 7.60 -38.92
#